data_AF-A0A146FF11-F1
#
_entry.id   AF-A0A146FF11-F1
#
_cell.length_a   1.000
_cell.length_b   1.000
_cell.length_c   1.000
_cell.angle_alpha   90.00
_cell.angle_beta   90.00
_cell.angle_gamma   90.00
#
_symmetry.space_group_name_H-M   'P 1'
#
loop_
_entity.id
_entity.type
_entity.pdbx_description
1 polymer ?
#
loop_
_entity_poly.entity_id
_entity_poly.type
_entity_poly.pdbx_seq_one_letter_code
_entity_poly.pdbx_strand_id
1 'polypeptide(L)'
;MKSGPIFGRTVTEVCYIHQYGWYCMQSLTAEETCQILLEKMLGYVSSVSKVDSLFSSSAMPSVESYWQRRERTAAVYCVICTFPLLTKQSTSFAYGFNITRAHVENEHMSRMWKHTSYLVHM
;
A
#
# COMPACT_ATOMS: atom_id res chain seq x y z
N MET A 1 40.49 -13.67 -10.07
CA MET A 1 41.12 -12.58 -10.85
C MET A 1 40.46 -12.58 -12.22
N LYS A 2 39.63 -11.59 -12.62
CA LYS A 2 39.90 -10.15 -12.66
C LYS A 2 38.74 -9.33 -12.10
N SER A 3 39.10 -8.37 -11.27
CA SER A 3 38.29 -7.26 -10.76
C SER A 3 38.44 -6.04 -11.66
N GLY A 4 37.36 -5.28 -11.84
CA GLY A 4 37.37 -3.90 -12.33
C GLY A 4 36.04 -3.20 -11.95
N PRO A 5 36.06 -2.10 -11.15
CA PRO A 5 34.88 -1.26 -10.89
C PRO A 5 34.78 -0.14 -11.96
N ILE A 6 33.68 0.62 -12.12
CA ILE A 6 33.38 1.84 -11.36
C ILE A 6 31.97 2.36 -11.79
N PHE A 7 31.07 2.45 -10.81
CA PHE A 7 30.11 3.53 -10.53
C PHE A 7 29.15 4.06 -11.61
N GLY A 8 27.85 3.89 -11.31
CA GLY A 8 26.74 4.72 -11.75
C GLY A 8 25.48 4.41 -10.92
N ARG A 9 25.41 4.89 -9.67
CA ARG A 9 24.21 4.82 -8.79
C ARG A 9 23.09 5.64 -9.45
N THR A 10 21.82 5.26 -9.46
CA THR A 10 20.88 5.21 -8.31
C THR A 10 19.57 4.57 -8.76
N VAL A 11 19.13 3.46 -8.16
CA VAL A 11 17.70 3.12 -8.08
C VAL A 11 17.46 2.48 -6.71
N THR A 12 16.57 3.11 -5.95
CA THR A 12 16.10 2.74 -4.62
C THR A 12 15.38 1.38 -4.70
N GLU A 13 16.02 0.31 -4.24
CA GLU A 13 15.40 -1.01 -4.12
C GLU A 13 14.33 -0.97 -3.01
N VAL A 14 13.05 -0.99 -3.39
CA VAL A 14 11.95 -1.20 -2.44
C VAL A 14 11.66 -2.69 -2.37
N CYS A 15 11.95 -3.24 -1.19
CA CYS A 15 11.96 -4.66 -0.88
C CYS A 15 10.61 -5.10 -0.29
N TYR A 16 9.91 -6.06 -0.91
CA TYR A 16 8.74 -6.75 -0.34
C TYR A 16 8.98 -8.24 -0.05
N ILE A 17 8.50 -8.68 1.12
CA ILE A 17 8.65 -10.05 1.65
C ILE A 17 7.55 -10.95 1.07
N HIS A 18 7.95 -11.97 0.31
CA HIS A 18 7.19 -13.21 0.16
C HIS A 18 8.11 -14.38 0.46
N GLN A 19 7.53 -15.42 1.05
CA GLN A 19 8.14 -16.47 1.87
C GLN A 19 9.41 -17.17 1.34
N TYR A 20 9.86 -16.98 0.09
CA TYR A 20 11.11 -17.53 -0.47
C TYR A 20 11.74 -16.69 -1.62
N GLY A 21 11.97 -15.38 -1.45
CA GLY A 21 12.97 -14.64 -2.25
C GLY A 21 12.50 -13.36 -2.96
N TRP A 22 13.41 -12.37 -3.05
CA TRP A 22 13.22 -11.06 -3.65
C TRP A 22 13.23 -11.13 -5.19
N TYR A 23 12.18 -10.66 -5.85
CA TYR A 23 12.18 -10.51 -7.32
C TYR A 23 11.90 -9.05 -7.69
N CYS A 24 12.83 -8.46 -8.44
CA CYS A 24 12.77 -7.11 -8.99
C CYS A 24 12.00 -7.16 -10.32
N MET A 25 10.77 -6.66 -10.35
CA MET A 25 9.99 -6.59 -11.58
C MET A 25 10.18 -5.22 -12.23
N GLN A 26 11.11 -5.13 -13.18
CA GLN A 26 11.39 -3.95 -13.98
C GLN A 26 10.30 -3.73 -15.05
N SER A 27 9.27 -2.95 -14.74
CA SER A 27 8.51 -2.21 -15.76
C SER A 27 8.11 -0.84 -15.18
N LEU A 28 8.31 0.23 -15.94
CA LEU A 28 8.04 1.62 -15.49
C LEU A 28 6.61 1.82 -14.99
N THR A 29 5.64 1.07 -15.52
CA THR A 29 4.23 1.08 -15.09
C THR A 29 3.98 0.40 -13.75
N ALA A 30 4.83 -0.56 -13.36
CA ALA A 30 4.76 -1.20 -12.05
C ALA A 30 5.38 -0.30 -10.96
N GLU A 31 6.32 0.59 -11.29
CA GLU A 31 7.02 1.43 -10.33
C GLU A 31 6.07 2.39 -9.60
N GLU A 32 5.21 3.11 -10.31
CA GLU A 32 4.24 4.05 -9.72
C GLU A 32 3.22 3.29 -8.84
N THR A 33 2.71 2.16 -9.33
CA THR A 33 1.79 1.31 -8.55
C THR A 33 2.46 0.79 -7.28
N CYS A 34 3.73 0.37 -7.34
CA CYS A 34 4.51 -0.06 -6.18
C CYS A 34 4.74 1.09 -5.19
N GLN A 35 5.03 2.30 -5.66
CA GLN A 35 5.17 3.47 -4.80
C GLN A 35 3.85 3.80 -4.08
N ILE A 36 2.74 3.79 -4.81
CA ILE A 36 1.41 4.02 -4.24
C ILE A 36 1.09 2.93 -3.21
N LEU A 37 1.37 1.66 -3.52
CA LEU A 37 1.17 0.56 -2.58
C LEU A 37 2.00 0.75 -1.31
N LEU A 38 3.28 1.14 -1.44
CA LEU A 38 4.15 1.42 -0.30
C LEU A 38 3.58 2.51 0.59
N GLU A 39 3.13 3.62 0.02
CA GLU A 39 2.49 4.68 0.79
C GLU A 39 1.23 4.21 1.51
N LYS A 40 0.39 3.38 0.87
CA LYS A 40 -0.81 2.84 1.51
C LYS A 40 -0.46 1.86 2.63
N MET A 41 0.58 1.04 2.46
CA MET A 41 1.08 0.14 3.48
C MET A 41 1.66 0.88 4.69
N LEU A 42 2.43 1.95 4.46
CA LEU A 42 2.93 2.81 5.55
C LEU A 42 1.77 3.45 6.33
N GLY A 43 0.72 3.91 5.62
CA GLY A 43 -0.49 4.42 6.25
C GLY A 43 -1.25 3.37 7.07
N TYR A 44 -1.32 2.13 6.58
CA TYR A 44 -1.89 1.00 7.32
C TYR A 44 -1.08 0.67 8.57
N VAL A 45 0.24 0.47 8.45
CA VAL A 45 1.13 0.16 9.58
C VAL A 45 1.06 1.25 10.66
N SER A 46 1.07 2.53 10.25
CA SER A 46 0.93 3.66 11.18
C SER A 46 -0.42 3.68 11.91
N SER A 47 -1.49 3.18 11.28
CA SER A 47 -2.82 3.10 11.90
C SER A 47 -2.93 2.00 12.96
N VAL A 48 -2.21 0.89 12.77
CA VAL A 48 -2.19 -0.23 13.74
C VAL A 48 -1.16 -0.02 14.84
N SER A 49 -0.05 0.69 14.59
CA SER A 49 0.96 1.00 15.60
C SER A 49 0.47 1.94 16.70
N LYS A 50 -0.67 2.61 16.50
CA LYS A 50 -1.29 3.52 17.49
C LYS A 50 -2.26 2.81 18.43
N VAL A 51 -2.45 1.50 18.32
CA VAL A 51 -3.40 0.76 19.17
C VAL A 51 -3.00 0.81 20.65
N ASP A 52 -1.71 0.71 20.96
CA ASP A 52 -1.23 0.71 22.35
C ASP A 52 -1.53 2.04 23.07
N SER A 53 -1.56 3.16 22.32
CA SER A 53 -1.91 4.47 22.87
C SER A 53 -3.39 4.63 23.24
N LEU A 54 -4.27 3.71 22.82
CA LEU A 54 -5.69 3.71 23.23
C LEU A 54 -5.88 3.15 24.63
N PHE A 55 -4.97 2.27 25.06
CA PHE A 55 -5.03 1.63 26.38
C PHE A 55 -4.17 2.37 27.41
N SER A 56 -3.35 3.34 26.98
CA SER A 56 -2.56 4.18 27.90
C SER A 56 -3.41 5.21 28.64
N SER A 57 -4.55 5.62 28.07
CA SER A 57 -5.58 6.39 28.76
C SER A 57 -6.76 5.48 29.08
N SER A 58 -7.26 5.49 30.32
CA SER A 58 -8.50 4.79 30.69
C SER A 58 -9.77 5.39 30.09
N ALA A 59 -9.64 6.43 29.25
CA ALA A 59 -10.76 7.11 28.61
C ALA A 59 -11.23 6.36 27.36
N MET A 60 -12.53 6.14 27.27
CA MET A 60 -13.15 5.53 26.10
C MET A 60 -13.10 6.50 24.90
N PRO A 61 -12.66 6.05 23.70
CA PRO A 61 -12.66 6.91 22.52
C PRO A 61 -14.07 7.30 22.09
N SER A 62 -14.23 8.50 21.51
CA SER A 62 -15.49 8.89 20.86
C SER A 62 -15.75 8.03 19.63
N VAL A 63 -17.02 7.93 19.21
CA VAL A 63 -17.41 7.20 17.99
C VAL A 63 -16.67 7.74 16.76
N GLU A 64 -16.50 9.07 16.63
CA GLU A 64 -15.75 9.61 15.49
C GLU A 64 -14.27 9.21 15.54
N SER A 65 -13.63 9.29 16.71
CA SER A 65 -12.22 8.93 16.86
C SER A 65 -11.97 7.44 16.61
N TYR A 66 -12.92 6.58 16.99
CA TYR A 66 -12.91 5.16 16.67
C TYR A 66 -12.93 4.94 15.15
N TRP A 67 -13.90 5.53 14.45
CA TRP A 67 -14.04 5.35 13.00
C TRP A 67 -12.89 5.97 12.21
N GLN A 68 -12.42 7.16 12.58
CA GLN A 68 -11.26 7.79 11.94
C GLN A 68 -10.01 6.91 11.99
N ARG A 69 -9.76 6.25 13.13
CA ARG A 69 -8.67 5.29 13.24
C ARG A 69 -8.91 4.09 12.34
N ARG A 70 -10.14 3.56 12.35
CA ARG A 70 -10.51 2.38 11.58
C ARG A 70 -10.37 2.57 10.07
N GLU A 71 -10.50 3.79 9.54
CA GLU A 71 -10.37 4.11 8.11
C GLU A 71 -9.20 3.40 7.42
N ARG A 72 -8.04 3.24 8.09
CA ARG A 72 -6.86 2.60 7.49
C ARG A 72 -6.57 1.19 8.02
N THR A 73 -7.20 0.75 9.11
CA THR A 73 -6.83 -0.51 9.79
C THR A 73 -7.34 -1.78 9.10
N ALA A 74 -8.33 -1.70 8.20
CA ALA A 74 -8.75 -2.84 7.39
C ALA A 74 -7.83 -3.12 6.19
N ALA A 75 -6.76 -2.33 5.99
CA ALA A 75 -5.85 -2.44 4.86
C ALA A 75 -6.54 -2.37 3.46
N VAL A 76 -7.79 -1.90 3.36
CA VAL A 76 -8.55 -1.81 2.10
C VAL A 76 -7.78 -1.08 1.00
N TYR A 77 -7.12 0.03 1.37
CA TYR A 77 -6.30 0.80 0.46
C TYR A 77 -5.15 -0.02 -0.12
N CYS A 78 -4.55 -0.92 0.68
CA CYS A 78 -3.50 -1.83 0.22
C CYS A 78 -4.07 -2.87 -0.73
N VAL A 79 -5.22 -3.49 -0.37
CA VAL A 79 -5.90 -4.51 -1.19
C VAL A 79 -6.28 -3.96 -2.57
N ILE A 80 -6.83 -2.75 -2.63
CA ILE A 80 -7.13 -2.10 -3.91
C ILE A 80 -5.85 -1.93 -4.74
N CYS A 81 -4.73 -1.55 -4.11
CA CYS A 81 -3.45 -1.37 -4.78
C CYS A 81 -2.74 -2.68 -5.17
N THR A 82 -3.15 -3.83 -4.63
CA THR A 82 -2.64 -5.14 -5.07
C THR A 82 -3.43 -5.75 -6.21
N PHE A 83 -4.63 -5.26 -6.55
CA PHE A 83 -5.41 -5.76 -7.69
C PHE A 83 -4.66 -5.78 -9.02
N PRO A 84 -3.83 -4.77 -9.34
CA PRO A 84 -2.95 -4.87 -10.51
C PRO A 84 -1.91 -5.99 -10.37
N LEU A 85 -1.32 -6.19 -9.18
CA LEU A 85 -0.12 -7.00 -8.95
C LEU A 85 -0.36 -8.52 -8.82
N LEU A 86 -1.62 -8.97 -8.81
CA LEU A 86 -1.97 -10.35 -8.46
C LEU A 86 -1.77 -11.40 -9.58
N THR A 87 -1.12 -11.10 -10.72
CA THR A 87 -0.90 -12.07 -11.80
C THR A 87 0.57 -12.18 -12.23
N LYS A 88 1.17 -13.34 -11.93
CA LYS A 88 2.46 -13.82 -12.46
C LYS A 88 2.32 -14.41 -13.86
N GLN A 89 1.72 -13.68 -14.80
CA GLN A 89 1.87 -14.06 -16.19
C GLN A 89 1.92 -12.81 -17.05
N SER A 90 3.04 -12.70 -17.76
CA SER A 90 3.36 -11.65 -18.72
C SER A 90 2.10 -11.15 -19.43
N THR A 91 1.96 -9.82 -19.43
CA THR A 91 1.03 -8.99 -20.22
C THR A 91 -0.43 -8.84 -19.77
N SER A 92 -0.85 -9.31 -18.59
CA SER A 92 -2.15 -8.89 -18.05
C SER A 92 -2.16 -8.82 -16.53
N PHE A 93 -2.14 -7.59 -15.99
CA PHE A 93 -2.67 -7.27 -14.66
C PHE A 93 -4.05 -7.91 -14.52
N ALA A 94 -4.46 -8.46 -13.37
CA ALA A 94 -5.68 -9.28 -13.23
C ALA A 94 -6.98 -8.65 -13.80
N TYR A 95 -7.01 -7.32 -13.88
CA TYR A 95 -8.09 -6.52 -14.48
C TYR A 95 -7.60 -5.57 -15.59
N GLY A 96 -6.36 -5.73 -16.04
CA GLY A 96 -5.76 -4.97 -17.14
C GLY A 96 -5.50 -3.48 -16.86
N PHE A 97 -5.56 -3.02 -15.61
CA PHE A 97 -5.38 -1.60 -15.27
C PHE A 97 -4.26 -1.35 -14.25
N ASN A 98 -3.61 -0.19 -14.38
CA ASN A 98 -2.65 0.35 -13.41
C ASN A 98 -3.34 1.35 -12.47
N ILE A 99 -2.83 1.49 -11.24
CA ILE A 99 -3.19 2.61 -10.38
C ILE A 99 -2.13 3.69 -10.56
N THR A 100 -2.59 4.88 -10.93
CA THR A 100 -1.76 6.08 -11.08
C THR A 100 -2.06 7.07 -9.96
N ARG A 101 -1.20 8.07 -9.79
CA ARG A 101 -1.44 9.20 -8.88
C ARG A 101 -2.78 9.87 -9.13
N ALA A 102 -3.16 10.08 -10.40
CA ALA A 102 -4.44 10.68 -10.76
C ALA A 102 -5.64 9.89 -10.21
N HIS A 103 -5.57 8.55 -10.18
CA HIS A 103 -6.63 7.73 -9.57
C HIS A 103 -6.70 7.92 -8.05
N VAL A 104 -5.55 8.08 -7.38
CA VAL A 104 -5.46 8.28 -5.92
C VAL A 104 -5.91 9.68 -5.51
N GLU A 105 -5.62 10.69 -6.33
CA GLU A 105 -5.96 12.09 -6.10
C GLU A 105 -7.41 12.43 -6.50
N ASN A 106 -8.06 11.56 -7.27
CA ASN A 106 -9.46 11.71 -7.64
C ASN A 106 -10.38 11.66 -6.39
N GLU A 107 -11.17 12.71 -6.17
CA GLU A 107 -12.03 12.84 -5.00
C GLU A 107 -13.13 11.78 -4.90
N HIS A 108 -13.63 11.28 -6.03
CA HIS A 108 -14.66 10.25 -6.05
C HIS A 108 -14.05 8.89 -5.66
N MET A 109 -12.87 8.58 -6.20
CA MET A 109 -12.13 7.36 -5.84
C MET A 109 -11.73 7.36 -4.37
N SER A 110 -11.20 8.49 -3.88
CA SER A 110 -10.84 8.64 -2.46
C SER A 110 -12.04 8.42 -1.52
N ARG A 111 -13.20 9.01 -1.83
CA ARG A 111 -14.45 8.80 -1.08
C ARG A 111 -14.92 7.35 -1.14
N MET A 112 -14.87 6.74 -2.32
CA MET A 112 -15.25 5.34 -2.49
C MET A 112 -14.37 4.42 -1.63
N TRP A 113 -13.04 4.58 -1.67
CA TRP A 113 -12.11 3.75 -0.89
C TRP A 113 -12.33 3.91 0.61
N LYS A 114 -12.60 5.14 1.06
CA LYS A 114 -12.94 5.45 2.45
C LYS A 114 -14.22 4.74 2.90
N HIS A 115 -15.30 4.84 2.13
CA HIS A 115 -16.55 4.18 2.47
C HIS A 115 -16.42 2.66 2.43
N THR A 116 -15.73 2.10 1.43
CA THR A 116 -15.41 0.66 1.38
C THR A 116 -14.66 0.23 2.64
N SER A 117 -13.70 1.04 3.11
CA SER A 117 -12.96 0.74 4.34
C SER A 117 -13.85 0.70 5.59
N TYR A 118 -14.84 1.59 5.68
CA TYR A 118 -15.81 1.53 6.78
C TYR A 118 -16.76 0.34 6.67
N LEU A 119 -17.20 0.01 5.45
CA LEU A 119 -18.09 -1.12 5.21
C LEU A 119 -17.46 -2.46 5.61
N VAL A 120 -16.17 -2.69 5.32
CA VAL A 120 -15.50 -3.95 5.70
C VAL A 120 -15.25 -4.07 7.20
N HIS A 121 -15.44 -3.00 7.96
CA HIS A 121 -15.32 -2.99 9.42
C HIS A 121 -16.65 -3.25 10.15
N MET A 122 -17.78 -3.20 9.43
CA MET A 122 -19.11 -3.58 9.93
C MET A 122 -19.37 -5.07 9.66
#